data_AF-A0A377DA48-F1
#
_entry.id   AF-A0A377DA48-F1
#
_cell.length_a   1.000
_cell.length_b   1.000
_cell.length_c   1.000
_cell.angle_alpha   90.00
_cell.angle_beta   90.00
_cell.angle_gamma   90.00
#
_symmetry.space_group_name_H-M   'P 1'
#
loop_
_entity.id
_entity.type
_entity.pdbx_description
1 polymer ?
#
loop_
_entity_poly.entity_id
_entity_poly.type
_entity_poly.pdbx_seq_one_letter_code
_entity_poly.pdbx_strand_id
1 'polypeptide(L)'
;MQDQASTHGLLGHPALTQPIKNILLEEAKRENLTITLENGPDNTLTIHPVTAPLENVSRWLTTAQITYGIVIEDLQFTLAGNEQITLKHLSFREQP
;
A
#
# COMPACT_ATOMS: atom_id res chain seq x y z
N MET A 1 -35.75 -16.49 15.67
CA MET A 1 -34.31 -16.42 16.00
C MET A 1 -33.68 -15.64 14.86
N GLN A 2 -33.40 -14.35 15.09
CA GLN A 2 -32.72 -13.49 14.13
C GLN A 2 -31.24 -13.85 14.20
N ASP A 3 -30.73 -14.56 13.19
CA ASP A 3 -29.30 -14.69 12.99
C ASP A 3 -28.83 -13.41 12.27
N GLN A 4 -28.52 -12.40 13.07
CA GLN A 4 -27.71 -11.28 12.63
C GLN A 4 -26.25 -11.74 12.70
N ALA A 5 -25.81 -12.52 11.70
CA ALA A 5 -24.40 -12.68 11.44
C ALA A 5 -23.89 -11.32 10.94
N SER A 6 -23.27 -10.61 11.88
CA SER A 6 -22.63 -9.32 11.71
C SER A 6 -21.92 -9.18 10.37
N THR A 7 -22.16 -8.03 9.73
CA THR A 7 -21.32 -7.42 8.71
C THR A 7 -19.89 -7.29 9.25
N HIS A 8 -19.13 -8.38 9.18
CA HIS A 8 -17.71 -8.43 9.53
C HIS A 8 -16.98 -9.37 8.55
N GLY A 9 -17.38 -9.26 7.28
CA GLY A 9 -16.81 -9.96 6.13
C GLY A 9 -15.86 -9.09 5.32
N LEU A 10 -15.16 -8.12 5.94
CA LEU A 10 -13.99 -7.50 5.33
C LEU A 10 -12.77 -8.39 5.58
N LEU A 11 -12.90 -9.67 5.24
CA LEU A 11 -11.80 -10.61 5.18
C LEU A 11 -10.91 -10.17 4.01
N GLY A 12 -9.70 -9.68 4.31
CA GLY A 12 -8.61 -9.36 3.39
C GLY A 12 -8.90 -9.64 1.92
N HIS A 13 -9.59 -8.71 1.26
CA HIS A 13 -9.97 -8.91 -0.13
C HIS A 13 -8.74 -8.59 -1.01
N PRO A 14 -8.23 -9.55 -1.82
CA PRO A 14 -7.20 -9.26 -2.83
C PRO A 14 -7.67 -8.24 -3.88
N ALA A 15 -8.95 -7.86 -3.87
CA ALA A 15 -9.51 -6.79 -4.68
C ALA A 15 -9.13 -5.37 -4.20
N LEU A 16 -8.70 -5.17 -2.94
CA LEU A 16 -8.34 -3.85 -2.42
C LEU A 16 -6.89 -3.44 -2.72
N THR A 17 -6.00 -4.40 -2.99
CA THR A 17 -4.61 -4.09 -3.38
C THR A 17 -4.51 -3.49 -4.77
N GLN A 18 -5.40 -3.88 -5.69
CA GLN A 18 -5.44 -3.34 -7.05
C GLN A 18 -5.71 -1.81 -7.10
N PRO A 19 -6.75 -1.26 -6.42
CA PRO A 19 -6.96 0.17 -6.38
C PRO A 19 -5.86 0.91 -5.62
N ILE A 20 -5.37 0.37 -4.49
CA ILE A 20 -4.27 0.98 -3.72
C ILE A 20 -3.00 1.05 -4.58
N LYS A 21 -2.64 -0.03 -5.27
CA LYS A 21 -1.50 -0.07 -6.20
C LYS A 21 -1.61 0.99 -7.28
N ASN A 22 -2.79 1.12 -7.90
CA ASN A 22 -2.99 2.10 -8.97
C ASN A 22 -2.86 3.54 -8.44
N ILE A 23 -3.46 3.85 -7.30
CA ILE A 23 -3.33 5.17 -6.66
C ILE A 23 -1.86 5.48 -6.37
N LEU A 24 -1.15 4.53 -5.74
CA LEU A 24 0.26 4.67 -5.43
C LEU A 24 1.08 4.90 -6.71
N LEU A 25 0.82 4.15 -7.79
CA LEU A 25 1.51 4.32 -9.06
C LEU A 25 1.28 5.70 -9.69
N GLU A 26 0.05 6.21 -9.65
CA GLU A 26 -0.29 7.53 -10.19
C GLU A 26 0.36 8.66 -9.37
N GLU A 27 0.38 8.55 -8.04
CA GLU A 27 1.08 9.51 -7.18
C GLU A 27 2.59 9.46 -7.37
N ALA A 28 3.16 8.27 -7.59
CA ALA A 28 4.59 8.13 -7.86
C ALA A 28 4.96 8.84 -9.16
N LYS A 29 4.13 8.74 -10.20
CA LYS A 29 4.30 9.51 -11.45
C LYS A 29 4.20 11.01 -11.21
N ARG A 30 3.25 11.46 -10.38
CA ARG A 30 3.08 12.88 -10.02
C ARG A 30 4.30 13.44 -9.30
N GLU A 31 4.89 12.67 -8.40
CA GLU A 31 6.12 13.01 -7.65
C GLU A 31 7.40 12.76 -8.47
N ASN A 32 7.29 12.30 -9.72
CA ASN A 32 8.40 11.93 -10.61
C ASN A 32 9.35 10.88 -9.98
N LEU A 33 8.78 9.90 -9.29
CA LEU A 33 9.50 8.80 -8.65
C LEU A 33 9.60 7.58 -9.56
N THR A 34 10.84 7.12 -9.79
CA THR A 34 11.11 5.89 -10.53
C THR A 34 11.05 4.68 -9.60
N ILE A 35 9.86 4.13 -9.44
CA ILE A 35 9.58 2.94 -8.62
C ILE A 35 8.76 1.90 -9.40
N THR A 36 8.90 0.64 -9.02
CA THR A 36 8.01 -0.45 -9.47
C THR A 36 7.18 -0.96 -8.30
N LEU A 37 5.89 -1.25 -8.54
CA LEU A 37 4.96 -1.79 -7.55
C LEU A 37 4.49 -3.18 -7.96
N GLU A 38 4.71 -4.16 -7.10
CA GLU A 38 4.35 -5.56 -7.31
C GLU A 38 3.33 -6.02 -6.27
N ASN A 39 2.24 -6.65 -6.72
CA ASN A 39 1.24 -7.18 -5.79
C ASN A 39 1.79 -8.46 -5.17
N GLY A 40 1.75 -8.56 -3.85
CA GLY A 40 2.00 -9.80 -3.14
C GLY A 40 0.70 -10.46 -2.66
N PRO A 41 0.81 -11.60 -1.96
CA PRO A 41 -0.32 -12.26 -1.32
C PRO A 41 -0.88 -11.43 -0.14
N ASP A 42 -2.07 -11.75 0.36
CA ASP A 42 -2.59 -11.24 1.65
C ASP A 42 -2.48 -9.72 1.86
N ASN A 43 -3.02 -8.94 0.91
CA ASN A 43 -3.02 -7.48 0.96
C ASN A 43 -1.63 -6.84 1.09
N THR A 44 -0.61 -7.46 0.50
CA THR A 44 0.75 -6.92 0.47
C THR A 44 1.08 -6.25 -0.87
N LEU A 45 1.92 -5.21 -0.81
CA LEU A 45 2.48 -4.56 -1.98
C LEU A 45 3.97 -4.36 -1.78
N THR A 46 4.75 -4.75 -2.77
CA THR A 46 6.21 -4.62 -2.74
C THR A 46 6.62 -3.47 -3.65
N ILE A 47 7.42 -2.56 -3.09
CA ILE A 47 7.97 -1.40 -3.76
C ILE A 47 9.44 -1.68 -4.05
N HIS A 48 9.82 -1.48 -5.31
CA HIS A 48 11.19 -1.53 -5.78
C HIS A 48 11.60 -0.11 -6.21
N PRO A 49 12.18 0.69 -5.30
CA PRO A 49 12.87 1.90 -5.71
C PRO A 49 14.03 1.55 -6.64
N VAL A 50 13.91 1.95 -7.92
CA VAL A 50 14.96 1.68 -8.91
C VAL A 50 16.14 2.63 -8.65
N THR A 51 15.84 3.90 -8.38
CA THR A 51 16.82 4.97 -8.09
C THR A 51 16.33 6.00 -7.07
N ALA A 52 15.11 5.85 -6.54
CA ALA A 52 14.52 6.83 -5.64
C ALA A 52 15.13 6.72 -4.23
N PRO A 53 15.60 7.82 -3.62
CA PRO A 53 16.10 7.78 -2.25
C PRO A 53 14.98 7.47 -1.27
N LEU A 54 15.30 6.76 -0.19
CA LEU A 54 14.32 6.31 0.81
C LEU A 54 13.48 7.46 1.38
N GLU A 55 14.07 8.65 1.55
CA GLU A 55 13.37 9.85 2.00
C GLU A 55 12.26 10.31 1.03
N ASN A 56 12.48 10.15 -0.27
CA ASN A 56 11.46 10.48 -1.26
C ASN A 56 10.34 9.44 -1.24
N VAL A 57 10.68 8.16 -1.06
CA VAL A 57 9.70 7.08 -0.96
C VAL A 57 8.86 7.23 0.31
N SER A 58 9.46 7.58 1.45
CA SER A 58 8.74 7.80 2.70
C SER A 58 7.82 9.02 2.62
N ARG A 59 8.26 10.13 2.01
CA ARG A 59 7.41 11.30 1.77
C ARG A 59 6.21 10.95 0.89
N TRP A 60 6.46 10.29 -0.24
CA TRP A 60 5.40 9.89 -1.16
C TRP A 60 4.38 8.95 -0.52
N LEU A 61 4.83 7.95 0.26
CA LEU A 61 3.94 7.08 1.02
C LEU A 61 3.08 7.88 2.01
N THR A 62 3.69 8.81 2.75
CA THR A 62 2.98 9.66 3.70
C THR A 62 1.91 10.50 3.00
N THR A 63 2.24 11.11 1.85
CA THR A 63 1.29 11.88 1.03
C THR A 63 0.13 11.01 0.58
N ALA A 64 0.40 9.79 0.12
CA ALA A 64 -0.64 8.88 -0.33
C ALA A 64 -1.57 8.43 0.81
N GLN A 65 -1.02 8.14 1.99
CA GLN A 65 -1.80 7.78 3.19
C GLN A 65 -2.72 8.92 3.64
N ILE A 66 -2.25 10.17 3.62
CA ILE A 66 -3.04 11.33 4.03
C ILE A 66 -4.11 11.67 2.99
N THR A 67 -3.73 11.71 1.71
CA THR A 67 -4.60 12.19 0.63
C THR A 67 -5.69 11.20 0.29
N TYR A 68 -5.36 9.90 0.26
CA TYR A 68 -6.27 8.84 -0.17
C TYR A 68 -6.78 7.99 0.99
N GLY A 69 -6.39 8.32 2.23
CA GLY A 69 -6.77 7.55 3.41
C GLY A 69 -6.24 6.12 3.37
N ILE A 70 -5.08 5.87 2.77
CA ILE A 70 -4.47 4.52 2.74
C ILE A 70 -3.92 4.19 4.13
N VAL A 71 -4.27 3.02 4.65
CA VAL A 71 -3.73 2.44 5.88
C VAL A 71 -2.69 1.40 5.50
N ILE A 72 -1.52 1.50 6.13
CA ILE A 72 -0.41 0.57 6.03
C ILE A 72 -0.12 0.13 7.46
N GLU A 73 -0.39 -1.12 7.81
CA GLU A 73 -0.22 -1.59 9.19
C GLU A 73 1.19 -2.07 9.50
N ASP A 74 1.84 -2.70 8.51
CA ASP A 74 3.22 -3.18 8.64
C ASP A 74 4.04 -2.77 7.42
N LEU A 75 5.30 -2.38 7.69
CA LEU A 75 6.25 -1.94 6.68
C LEU A 75 7.60 -2.59 6.95
N GLN A 76 8.08 -3.37 5.99
CA GLN A 76 9.32 -4.13 6.08
C GLN A 76 10.33 -3.62 5.05
N PHE A 77 11.55 -3.32 5.50
CA PHE A 77 12.66 -2.93 4.63
C PHE A 77 13.63 -4.10 4.44
N THR A 78 14.02 -4.36 3.20
CA THR A 78 15.06 -5.31 2.85
C THR A 78 16.15 -4.57 2.06
N LEU A 79 17.34 -4.46 2.65
CA LEU A 79 18.50 -3.74 2.07
C LEU A 79 19.48 -4.67 1.35
N ALA A 80 19.07 -5.89 1.00
CA ALA A 80 19.93 -6.89 0.39
C ALA A 80 20.09 -6.63 -1.12
N GLY A 81 20.95 -5.69 -1.51
CA GLY A 81 21.42 -5.48 -2.89
C GLY A 81 20.41 -4.86 -3.87
N ASN A 82 19.12 -4.95 -3.59
CA ASN A 82 18.03 -4.27 -4.27
C ASN A 82 17.12 -3.74 -3.17
N GLU A 83 17.26 -2.46 -2.83
CA GLU A 83 16.47 -1.81 -1.77
C GLU A 83 14.99 -2.07 -2.04
N GLN A 84 14.34 -2.88 -1.20
CA GLN A 84 12.95 -3.30 -1.36
C GLN A 84 12.17 -2.91 -0.11
N ILE A 85 10.94 -2.45 -0.31
CA ILE A 85 10.01 -2.13 0.78
C ILE A 85 8.74 -2.94 0.58
N THR A 86 8.39 -3.77 1.55
CA THR A 86 7.13 -4.52 1.53
C THR A 86 6.15 -3.85 2.48
N LEU A 87 5.03 -3.39 1.92
CA LEU A 87 3.87 -2.91 2.66
C LEU A 87 2.93 -4.10 2.91
N LYS A 88 2.40 -4.24 4.13
CA LYS A 88 1.45 -5.32 4.45
C LYS A 88 0.20 -4.79 5.12
N HIS A 89 -0.85 -5.59 5.00
CA HIS A 89 -2.21 -5.31 5.47
C HIS A 89 -2.70 -3.94 4.96
N LEU A 90 -2.65 -3.76 3.65
CA LEU A 90 -3.09 -2.55 2.98
C LEU A 90 -4.62 -2.45 2.97
N SER A 91 -5.11 -1.32 3.46
CA SER A 91 -6.54 -1.02 3.57
C SER A 91 -6.81 0.46 3.28
N PHE A 92 -8.09 0.81 3.09
CA PHE A 92 -8.52 2.20 3.17
C PHE A 92 -9.06 2.48 4.57
N ARG A 93 -8.87 3.71 5.04
CA ARG A 93 -9.55 4.21 6.23
C ARG A 93 -11.05 4.16 5.96
N GLU A 94 -11.78 3.46 6.80
CA GLU A 94 -13.23 3.54 6.80
C GLU A 94 -13.61 4.99 7.13
N GLN A 95 -14.31 5.64 6.21
CA GLN A 95 -14.86 6.97 6.47
C GLN A 95 -16.05 6.78 7.42
N PRO A 96 -16.13 7.56 8.53
CA PRO A 96 -17.23 7.46 9.48
C PRO A 96 -18.57 7.86 8.88
#